data_AF-A0AAE3LI95-F1
#
_entry.id   AF-A0AAE3LI95-F1
#
_cell.length_a   1.000
_cell.length_b   1.000
_cell.length_c   1.000
_cell.angle_alpha   90.00
_cell.angle_beta   90.00
_cell.angle_gamma   90.00
#
_symmetry.space_group_name_H-M   'P 1'
#
loop_
_entity.id
_entity.type
_entity.pdbx_description
1 polymer ?
#
loop_
_entity_poly.entity_id
_entity_poly.type
_entity_poly.pdbx_seq_one_letter_code
_entity_poly.pdbx_strand_id
1 'polypeptide(L)'
;MKDFLSNVWVKRAVSVFNVAYFAVITLLTYATFLYDLEFAAGREKSFFTVYVVLNVVFMGLMLFSRRELVTEILSILMLPVVFCMILFNMGDWILIVPPFIVAIIMFFAAGTNETVKVIMGTIYLLMYVLGIVAYFVLNILFGGTSVETVLNSDLDTSSSVYALYRDNFKKLTEVTSESNTISPDGQYQIILYDVKDSDKGAVKICVVPYNQDIELKFFTLKQKGIKKTISNKGIRGTVPDVGWVKEDGVLKVQYRLSEADDLRATSVTTMPDKQYFQFLGIQ
;
A
#
# COMPACT_ATOMS: atom_id res chain seq x y z
N MET A 1 -37.88 -12.02 -22.24
CA MET A 1 -36.75 -11.76 -21.32
C MET A 1 -36.35 -12.97 -20.48
N LYS A 2 -37.28 -13.70 -19.83
CA LYS A 2 -36.95 -14.91 -19.07
C LYS A 2 -36.28 -16.01 -19.91
N ASP A 3 -36.69 -16.21 -21.16
CA ASP A 3 -36.11 -17.24 -22.04
C ASP A 3 -34.69 -16.93 -22.52
N PHE A 4 -34.31 -15.65 -22.57
CA PHE A 4 -32.94 -15.25 -22.91
C PHE A 4 -32.00 -15.44 -21.72
N LEU A 5 -32.44 -15.08 -20.51
CA LEU A 5 -31.65 -15.23 -19.28
C LEU A 5 -31.61 -16.67 -18.74
N SER A 6 -32.54 -17.53 -19.14
CA SER A 6 -32.47 -18.96 -18.80
C SER A 6 -31.50 -19.75 -19.68
N ASN A 7 -31.10 -19.17 -20.83
CA ASN A 7 -30.24 -19.82 -21.80
C ASN A 7 -28.85 -20.13 -21.22
N VAL A 8 -28.43 -21.39 -21.36
CA VAL A 8 -27.13 -21.90 -20.90
C VAL A 8 -25.97 -21.16 -21.55
N TRP A 9 -26.08 -20.78 -22.83
CA TRP A 9 -25.03 -20.04 -23.53
C TRP A 9 -24.83 -18.63 -22.97
N VAL A 10 -25.91 -17.97 -22.54
CA VAL A 10 -25.84 -16.65 -21.91
C VAL A 10 -25.17 -16.74 -20.54
N LYS A 11 -25.51 -17.77 -19.74
CA LYS A 11 -24.86 -18.01 -18.45
C LYS A 11 -23.37 -18.31 -18.57
N ARG A 12 -22.99 -19.11 -19.58
CA ARG A 12 -21.58 -19.39 -19.89
C ARG A 12 -20.81 -18.13 -20.30
N ALA A 13 -21.40 -17.30 -21.16
CA ALA A 13 -20.79 -16.03 -21.56
C ALA A 13 -20.57 -15.10 -20.36
N VAL A 14 -21.58 -14.96 -19.49
CA VAL A 14 -21.46 -14.19 -18.24
C VAL A 14 -20.40 -14.78 -17.30
N SER A 15 -20.33 -16.11 -17.21
CA SER A 15 -19.31 -16.80 -16.40
C SER A 15 -17.89 -16.50 -16.86
N VAL A 16 -17.64 -16.49 -18.17
CA VAL A 16 -16.35 -16.10 -18.75
C VAL A 16 -16.07 -14.61 -18.53
N PHE A 17 -17.09 -13.75 -18.62
CA PHE A 17 -16.94 -12.32 -18.32
C PHE A 17 -16.52 -12.07 -16.87
N ASN A 18 -16.99 -12.87 -15.91
CA ASN A 18 -16.58 -12.77 -14.50
C ASN A 18 -15.07 -13.06 -14.27
N VAL A 19 -14.39 -13.71 -15.22
CA VAL A 19 -12.92 -13.84 -15.18
C VAL A 19 -12.25 -12.47 -15.21
N ALA A 20 -12.82 -11.49 -15.90
CA ALA A 20 -12.28 -10.13 -15.92
C ALA A 20 -12.31 -9.50 -14.53
N TYR A 21 -13.37 -9.71 -13.75
CA TYR A 21 -13.45 -9.24 -12.37
C TYR A 21 -12.39 -9.89 -11.49
N PHE A 22 -12.25 -11.23 -11.55
CA PHE A 22 -11.19 -11.94 -10.84
C PHE A 22 -9.80 -11.40 -11.21
N ALA A 23 -9.52 -11.22 -12.51
CA ALA A 23 -8.25 -10.69 -13.00
C ALA A 23 -7.98 -9.27 -12.47
N VAL A 24 -8.99 -8.39 -12.45
CA VAL A 24 -8.86 -7.04 -11.88
C VAL A 24 -8.51 -7.09 -10.40
N ILE A 25 -9.18 -7.93 -9.60
CA ILE A 25 -8.87 -8.06 -8.18
C ILE A 25 -7.47 -8.65 -7.98
N THR A 26 -7.07 -9.67 -8.74
CA THR A 26 -5.71 -10.23 -8.67
C THR A 26 -4.64 -9.22 -9.08
N LEU A 27 -4.87 -8.45 -10.15
CA LEU A 27 -3.95 -7.40 -10.59
C LEU A 27 -3.83 -6.29 -9.54
N LEU A 28 -4.94 -5.92 -8.91
CA LEU A 28 -4.95 -4.94 -7.84
C LEU A 28 -4.18 -5.44 -6.62
N THR A 29 -4.40 -6.69 -6.19
CA THR A 29 -3.63 -7.34 -5.12
C THR A 29 -2.13 -7.36 -5.46
N TYR A 30 -1.78 -7.71 -6.69
CA TYR A 30 -0.38 -7.71 -7.14
C TYR A 30 0.23 -6.31 -7.20
N ALA A 31 -0.52 -5.31 -7.67
CA ALA A 31 -0.07 -3.92 -7.66
C ALA A 31 0.20 -3.45 -6.23
N THR A 32 -0.68 -3.75 -5.28
CA THR A 32 -0.50 -3.38 -3.87
C THR A 32 0.57 -4.17 -3.13
N PHE A 33 0.99 -5.31 -3.68
CA PHE A 33 2.18 -6.00 -3.19
C PHE A 33 3.47 -5.26 -3.58
N LEU A 34 3.47 -4.65 -4.78
CA LEU A 34 4.64 -3.95 -5.32
C LEU A 34 4.70 -2.47 -4.95
N TYR A 35 3.56 -1.83 -4.76
CA TYR A 35 3.44 -0.39 -4.61
C TYR A 35 2.54 -0.07 -3.41
N ASP A 36 2.81 1.06 -2.75
CA ASP A 36 1.87 1.64 -1.80
C ASP A 36 0.82 2.45 -2.57
N LEU A 37 -0.45 2.28 -2.24
CA LEU A 37 -1.56 2.92 -2.93
C LEU A 37 -1.98 4.17 -2.16
N GLU A 38 -1.74 5.34 -2.75
CA GLU A 38 -2.16 6.62 -2.17
C GLU A 38 -3.37 7.17 -2.94
N PHE A 39 -4.47 7.45 -2.23
CA PHE A 39 -5.64 8.06 -2.84
C PHE A 39 -5.36 9.52 -3.21
N ALA A 40 -5.77 9.93 -4.40
CA ALA A 40 -5.68 11.32 -4.78
C ALA A 40 -6.61 12.19 -3.90
N ALA A 41 -6.11 13.35 -3.46
CA ALA A 41 -6.80 14.26 -2.56
C ALA A 41 -8.26 14.52 -2.99
N GLY A 42 -9.20 14.25 -2.08
CA GLY A 42 -10.64 14.44 -2.28
C GLY A 42 -11.35 13.43 -3.20
N ARG A 43 -10.64 12.46 -3.81
CA ARG A 43 -11.22 11.46 -4.72
C ARG A 43 -11.53 10.10 -4.09
N GLU A 44 -11.12 9.89 -2.83
CA GLU A 44 -11.33 8.67 -2.06
C GLU A 44 -12.81 8.23 -2.01
N LYS A 45 -13.73 9.14 -1.67
CA LYS A 45 -15.16 8.84 -1.58
C LYS A 45 -15.78 8.46 -2.93
N SER A 46 -15.35 9.13 -4.01
CA SER A 46 -15.80 8.82 -5.36
C SER A 46 -15.30 7.46 -5.82
N PHE A 47 -14.03 7.14 -5.55
CA PHE A 47 -13.46 5.83 -5.84
C PHE A 47 -14.21 4.73 -5.08
N PHE A 48 -14.38 4.89 -3.76
CA PHE A 48 -15.07 3.90 -2.94
C PHE A 48 -16.49 3.63 -3.45
N THR A 49 -17.24 4.69 -3.79
CA THR A 49 -18.61 4.55 -4.31
C THR A 49 -18.64 3.75 -5.60
N VAL A 50 -17.80 4.09 -6.59
CA VAL A 50 -17.72 3.37 -7.86
C VAL A 50 -17.26 1.92 -7.64
N TYR A 51 -16.27 1.72 -6.78
CA TYR A 51 -15.70 0.42 -6.47
C TYR A 51 -16.74 -0.52 -5.83
N VAL A 52 -17.50 -0.04 -4.84
CA VAL A 52 -18.60 -0.81 -4.22
C VAL A 52 -19.67 -1.16 -5.24
N VAL A 53 -20.10 -0.21 -6.08
CA VAL A 53 -21.12 -0.45 -7.10
C VAL A 53 -20.66 -1.53 -8.08
N LEU A 54 -19.41 -1.46 -8.56
CA LEU A 54 -18.86 -2.48 -9.46
C LEU A 54 -18.80 -3.86 -8.79
N ASN A 55 -18.35 -3.95 -7.54
CA ASN A 55 -18.33 -5.20 -6.79
C ASN A 55 -19.73 -5.81 -6.66
N VAL A 56 -20.74 -4.99 -6.37
CA VAL A 56 -22.15 -5.43 -6.26
C VAL A 56 -22.69 -5.93 -7.61
N VAL A 57 -22.37 -5.23 -8.71
CA VAL A 57 -22.76 -5.65 -10.06
C VAL A 57 -22.13 -7.00 -10.40
N PHE A 58 -20.82 -7.16 -10.18
CA PHE A 58 -20.12 -8.42 -10.46
C PHE A 58 -20.59 -9.56 -9.54
N MET A 59 -20.91 -9.28 -8.28
CA MET A 59 -21.56 -10.25 -7.40
C MET A 59 -22.90 -10.71 -7.99
N GLY A 60 -23.74 -9.81 -8.49
CA GLY A 60 -24.99 -10.16 -9.16
C GLY A 60 -24.79 -11.04 -10.40
N LEU A 61 -23.79 -10.72 -11.22
CA LEU A 61 -23.42 -11.52 -12.39
C LEU A 61 -22.90 -12.92 -12.00
N MET A 62 -22.08 -13.01 -10.97
CA MET A 62 -21.57 -14.29 -10.45
C MET A 62 -22.69 -15.13 -9.83
N LEU A 63 -23.64 -14.52 -9.12
CA LEU A 63 -24.83 -15.22 -8.60
C LEU A 63 -25.69 -15.76 -9.73
N PHE A 64 -25.80 -15.04 -10.84
CA PHE A 64 -26.53 -15.48 -12.03
C PHE A 64 -25.87 -16.68 -12.71
N SER A 65 -24.53 -16.70 -12.82
CA SER A 65 -23.75 -17.80 -13.41
C SER A 65 -23.23 -18.82 -12.39
N ARG A 66 -23.77 -18.84 -11.16
CA ARG A 66 -23.22 -19.59 -10.01
C ARG A 66 -23.06 -21.11 -10.19
N ARG A 67 -23.72 -21.71 -11.18
CA ARG A 67 -23.67 -23.15 -11.49
C ARG A 67 -22.77 -23.48 -12.69
N GLU A 68 -22.16 -22.47 -13.29
CA GLU A 68 -21.21 -22.66 -14.38
C GLU A 68 -19.81 -22.90 -13.80
N LEU A 69 -19.10 -23.90 -14.33
CA LEU A 69 -17.80 -24.36 -13.81
C LEU A 69 -16.78 -23.23 -13.60
N VAL A 70 -16.72 -22.26 -14.50
CA VAL A 70 -15.79 -21.12 -14.38
C VAL A 70 -16.11 -20.29 -13.14
N THR A 71 -17.37 -19.91 -12.92
CA THR A 71 -17.76 -19.12 -11.73
C THR A 71 -17.59 -19.92 -10.44
N GLU A 72 -17.83 -21.23 -10.47
CA GLU A 72 -17.57 -22.12 -9.33
C GLU A 72 -16.10 -22.11 -8.92
N ILE A 73 -15.18 -22.28 -9.88
CA ILE A 73 -13.74 -22.24 -9.63
C ILE A 73 -13.32 -20.84 -9.13
N LEU A 74 -13.79 -19.77 -9.78
CA LEU A 74 -13.48 -18.40 -9.37
C LEU A 74 -13.94 -18.12 -7.93
N SER A 75 -15.09 -18.64 -7.52
CA SER A 75 -15.63 -18.44 -6.17
C SER A 75 -14.77 -19.11 -5.09
N ILE A 76 -14.08 -20.20 -5.43
CA ILE A 76 -13.09 -20.84 -4.56
C ILE A 76 -11.78 -20.03 -4.57
N LEU A 77 -11.28 -19.68 -5.75
CA LEU A 77 -9.99 -18.98 -5.89
C LEU A 77 -9.99 -17.53 -5.39
N MET A 78 -11.14 -16.86 -5.29
CA MET A 78 -11.23 -15.49 -4.79
C MET A 78 -10.76 -15.37 -3.33
N LEU A 79 -11.07 -16.34 -2.47
CA LEU A 79 -10.74 -16.28 -1.04
C LEU A 79 -9.23 -16.19 -0.75
N PRO A 80 -8.34 -16.99 -1.37
CA PRO A 80 -6.90 -16.83 -1.17
C PRO A 80 -6.36 -15.54 -1.80
N VAL A 81 -6.92 -15.05 -2.91
CA VAL A 81 -6.50 -13.77 -3.50
C VAL A 81 -6.83 -12.61 -2.58
N VAL A 82 -8.03 -12.59 -2.01
CA VAL A 82 -8.43 -11.55 -1.04
C VAL A 82 -7.65 -11.69 0.27
N PHE A 83 -7.28 -12.91 0.67
CA PHE A 83 -6.39 -13.11 1.82
C PHE A 83 -5.04 -12.42 1.60
N CYS A 84 -4.41 -12.60 0.44
CA CYS A 84 -3.19 -11.87 0.10
C CYS A 84 -3.43 -10.34 0.08
N MET A 85 -4.56 -9.90 -0.45
CA MET A 85 -4.93 -8.48 -0.44
C MET A 85 -4.99 -7.89 0.98
N ILE A 86 -5.56 -8.64 1.92
CA ILE A 86 -5.62 -8.28 3.35
C ILE A 86 -4.21 -8.15 3.93
N LEU A 87 -3.31 -9.11 3.65
CA LEU A 87 -1.94 -9.08 4.16
C LEU A 87 -1.13 -7.89 3.63
N PHE A 88 -1.32 -7.52 2.36
CA PHE A 88 -0.53 -6.47 1.73
C PHE A 88 -1.04 -5.06 2.04
N ASN A 89 -2.34 -4.92 2.30
CA ASN A 89 -3.03 -3.63 2.49
C ASN A 89 -3.61 -3.48 3.90
N MET A 90 -2.93 -4.04 4.92
CA MET A 90 -3.37 -3.90 6.30
C MET A 90 -3.38 -2.41 6.70
N GLY A 91 -4.59 -1.84 6.81
CA GLY A 91 -4.80 -0.40 7.02
C GLY A 91 -5.81 0.20 6.03
N ASP A 92 -5.82 -0.28 4.78
CA ASP A 92 -6.68 0.24 3.70
C ASP A 92 -7.94 -0.60 3.52
N TRP A 93 -8.84 -0.48 4.49
CA TRP A 93 -10.11 -1.22 4.53
C TRP A 93 -11.01 -0.95 3.32
N ILE A 94 -10.90 0.23 2.71
CA ILE A 94 -11.65 0.63 1.51
C ILE A 94 -11.40 -0.32 0.34
N LEU A 95 -10.17 -0.80 0.19
CA LEU A 95 -9.77 -1.71 -0.88
C LEU A 95 -10.22 -3.15 -0.60
N ILE A 96 -10.11 -3.56 0.67
CA ILE A 96 -10.30 -4.93 1.15
C ILE A 96 -11.77 -5.32 1.27
N VAL A 97 -12.60 -4.46 1.88
CA VAL A 97 -13.95 -4.84 2.33
C VAL A 97 -14.85 -5.26 1.18
N PRO A 98 -14.96 -4.50 0.06
CA PRO A 98 -15.85 -4.87 -1.03
C PRO A 98 -15.56 -6.26 -1.65
N PRO A 99 -14.33 -6.58 -2.11
CA PRO A 99 -14.05 -7.90 -2.70
C PRO A 99 -14.10 -9.03 -1.66
N PHE A 100 -13.82 -8.75 -0.38
CA PHE A 100 -13.96 -9.73 0.70
C PHE A 100 -15.41 -10.18 0.91
N ILE A 101 -16.36 -9.23 0.91
CA ILE A 101 -17.78 -9.54 1.00
C ILE A 101 -18.22 -10.38 -0.21
N VAL A 102 -17.79 -10.00 -1.42
CA VAL A 102 -18.11 -10.76 -2.64
C VAL A 102 -17.55 -12.18 -2.56
N ALA A 103 -16.29 -12.34 -2.11
CA ALA A 103 -15.65 -13.65 -1.98
C ALA A 103 -16.39 -14.56 -1.00
N ILE A 104 -16.76 -14.06 0.18
CA ILE A 104 -17.52 -14.83 1.18
C ILE A 104 -18.88 -15.25 0.62
N ILE A 105 -19.66 -14.30 0.11
CA ILE A 105 -21.01 -14.57 -0.39
C ILE A 105 -20.94 -15.59 -1.53
N MET A 106 -20.04 -15.40 -2.48
CA MET A 106 -19.91 -16.29 -3.62
C MET A 106 -19.41 -17.68 -3.24
N PHE A 107 -18.51 -17.80 -2.27
CA PHE A 107 -18.05 -19.10 -1.79
C PHE A 107 -19.21 -19.98 -1.29
N PHE A 108 -20.11 -19.42 -0.50
CA PHE A 108 -21.29 -20.14 -0.01
C PHE A 108 -22.37 -20.31 -1.08
N ALA A 109 -22.60 -19.29 -1.91
CA ALA A 109 -23.67 -19.28 -2.90
C ALA A 109 -23.35 -20.07 -4.19
N ALA A 110 -22.07 -20.40 -4.45
CA ALA A 110 -21.65 -21.17 -5.62
C ALA A 110 -22.31 -22.56 -5.67
N GLY A 111 -22.48 -23.07 -6.88
CA GLY A 111 -23.03 -24.41 -7.15
C GLY A 111 -22.08 -25.58 -6.83
N THR A 112 -20.93 -25.29 -6.22
CA THR A 112 -19.92 -26.29 -5.85
C THR A 112 -20.46 -27.29 -4.82
N ASN A 113 -19.88 -28.49 -4.83
CA ASN A 113 -20.29 -29.58 -3.96
C ASN A 113 -20.10 -29.20 -2.47
N GLU A 114 -21.08 -29.52 -1.62
CA GLU A 114 -21.09 -29.09 -0.21
C GLU A 114 -19.88 -29.64 0.56
N THR A 115 -19.43 -30.87 0.26
CA THR A 115 -18.21 -31.44 0.84
C THR A 115 -16.98 -30.58 0.53
N VAL A 116 -16.87 -30.04 -0.69
CA VAL A 116 -15.74 -29.17 -1.08
C VAL A 116 -15.80 -27.85 -0.32
N LYS A 117 -16.99 -27.25 -0.16
CA LYS A 117 -17.15 -26.02 0.64
C LYS A 117 -16.78 -26.23 2.11
N VAL A 118 -17.13 -27.37 2.69
CA VAL A 118 -16.75 -27.69 4.07
C VAL A 118 -15.23 -27.80 4.19
N ILE A 119 -14.58 -28.57 3.31
CA ILE A 119 -13.12 -28.76 3.34
C ILE A 119 -12.38 -27.45 3.06
N MET A 120 -12.74 -26.73 2.00
CA MET A 120 -12.09 -25.47 1.66
C MET A 120 -12.39 -24.39 2.71
N GLY A 121 -13.59 -24.39 3.28
CA GLY A 121 -13.98 -23.46 4.33
C GLY A 121 -13.15 -23.62 5.59
N THR A 122 -12.86 -24.85 6.02
CA THR A 122 -11.95 -25.09 7.16
C THR A 122 -10.52 -24.69 6.84
N ILE A 123 -10.03 -24.96 5.64
CA ILE A 123 -8.70 -24.52 5.18
C ILE A 123 -8.60 -22.99 5.18
N TYR A 124 -9.59 -22.29 4.62
CA TYR A 124 -9.60 -20.83 4.57
C TYR A 124 -9.72 -20.21 5.95
N LEU A 125 -10.55 -20.77 6.83
CA LEU A 125 -10.64 -20.30 8.21
C LEU A 125 -9.27 -20.38 8.91
N LEU A 126 -8.58 -21.53 8.80
CA LEU A 126 -7.24 -21.70 9.37
C LEU A 126 -6.22 -20.77 8.72
N MET A 127 -6.24 -20.63 7.39
CA MET A 127 -5.36 -19.74 6.65
C MET A 127 -5.51 -18.28 7.11
N TYR A 128 -6.75 -17.80 7.26
CA TYR A 128 -7.02 -16.43 7.69
C TYR A 128 -6.60 -16.22 9.13
N VAL A 129 -7.00 -17.10 10.06
CA VAL A 129 -6.67 -16.95 11.48
C VAL A 129 -5.16 -17.06 11.70
N LEU A 130 -4.54 -18.16 11.26
CA LEU A 130 -3.11 -18.38 11.48
C LEU A 130 -2.26 -17.42 10.68
N GLY A 131 -2.67 -17.07 9.46
CA GLY A 131 -1.93 -16.16 8.60
C GLY A 131 -1.93 -14.73 9.11
N ILE A 132 -3.07 -14.24 9.63
CA ILE A 132 -3.14 -12.91 10.28
C ILE A 132 -2.32 -12.91 11.57
N VAL A 133 -2.41 -13.96 12.40
CA VAL A 133 -1.60 -14.07 13.62
C VAL A 133 -0.11 -14.09 13.28
N ALA A 134 0.31 -14.89 12.30
CA ALA A 134 1.69 -14.93 11.84
C ALA A 134 2.15 -13.57 11.30
N TYR A 135 1.31 -12.88 10.54
CA TYR A 135 1.60 -11.52 10.06
C TYR A 135 1.88 -10.56 11.22
N PHE A 136 1.06 -10.56 12.27
CA PHE A 136 1.29 -9.71 13.45
C PHE A 136 2.55 -10.10 14.20
N VAL A 137 2.78 -11.40 14.41
CA VAL A 137 4.00 -11.88 15.09
C VAL A 137 5.25 -11.47 14.32
N LEU A 138 5.26 -11.63 12.99
CA LEU A 138 6.38 -11.22 12.14
C LEU A 138 6.59 -9.71 12.18
N ASN A 139 5.52 -8.91 12.11
CA ASN A 139 5.62 -7.46 12.23
C ASN A 139 6.14 -7.01 13.59
N ILE A 140 5.76 -7.68 14.68
CA ILE A 140 6.30 -7.38 16.02
C ILE A 140 7.77 -7.82 16.12
N LEU A 141 8.12 -8.98 15.58
CA LEU A 141 9.46 -9.55 15.68
C LEU A 141 10.49 -8.79 14.82
N PHE A 142 10.12 -8.41 13.60
CA PHE A 142 11.01 -7.78 12.61
C PHE A 142 10.77 -6.28 12.46
N GLY A 143 9.53 -5.80 12.55
CA GLY A 143 9.18 -4.39 12.33
C GLY A 143 9.57 -3.44 13.46
N GLY A 144 9.90 -3.98 14.64
CA GLY A 144 10.28 -3.20 15.81
C GLY A 144 9.12 -2.37 16.39
N THR A 145 9.43 -1.54 17.40
CA THR A 145 8.46 -0.65 18.07
C THR A 145 8.40 0.76 17.47
N SER A 146 9.23 1.02 16.45
CA SER A 146 9.39 2.37 15.92
C SER A 146 8.30 2.73 14.92
N VAL A 147 7.57 3.82 15.18
CA VAL A 147 6.58 4.39 14.25
C VAL A 147 7.24 5.51 13.47
N GLU A 148 7.31 5.38 12.14
CA GLU A 148 7.82 6.42 11.25
C GLU A 148 6.67 7.28 10.71
N THR A 149 6.72 8.59 10.92
CA THR A 149 5.77 9.56 10.37
C THR A 149 6.48 10.43 9.35
N VAL A 150 5.98 10.50 8.13
CA VAL A 150 6.53 11.38 7.09
C VAL A 150 6.35 12.83 7.52
N LEU A 151 7.43 13.61 7.46
CA LEU A 151 7.40 15.04 7.71
C LEU A 151 7.32 15.77 6.36
N ASN A 152 6.17 16.38 6.08
CA ASN A 152 5.90 17.18 4.89
C ASN A 152 4.87 18.28 5.22
N SER A 153 4.42 19.01 4.20
CA SER A 153 3.37 20.04 4.32
C SER A 153 1.99 19.49 4.70
N ASP A 154 1.73 18.22 4.47
CA ASP A 154 0.43 17.56 4.70
C ASP A 154 0.32 16.91 6.09
N LEU A 155 1.26 17.24 7.00
CA LEU A 155 1.30 16.70 8.35
C LEU A 155 0.00 17.00 9.11
N ASP A 156 -0.62 15.96 9.66
CA ASP A 156 -1.87 16.10 10.42
C ASP A 156 -1.70 17.03 11.63
N THR A 157 -2.37 18.18 11.56
CA THR A 157 -2.34 19.25 12.57
C THR A 157 -2.88 18.84 13.94
N SER A 158 -3.64 17.76 14.01
CA SER A 158 -4.16 17.19 15.26
C SER A 158 -3.21 16.19 15.92
N SER A 159 -2.14 15.79 15.21
CA SER A 159 -1.20 14.77 15.68
C SER A 159 -0.22 15.29 16.74
N SER A 160 0.22 14.39 17.62
CA SER A 160 1.29 14.68 18.59
C SER A 160 2.64 15.02 17.94
N VAL A 161 2.85 14.56 16.70
CA VAL A 161 4.06 14.87 15.91
C VAL A 161 4.02 16.33 15.48
N TYR A 162 2.90 16.81 14.93
CA TYR A 162 2.74 18.21 14.55
C TYR A 162 3.00 19.17 15.72
N ALA A 163 2.55 18.81 16.93
CA ALA A 163 2.81 19.62 18.13
C ALA A 163 4.31 19.87 18.39
N LEU A 164 5.20 18.93 18.01
CA LEU A 164 6.66 19.08 18.16
C LEU A 164 7.28 19.98 17.10
N TYR A 165 6.71 20.03 15.90
CA TYR A 165 7.26 20.79 14.77
C TYR A 165 6.51 22.09 14.49
N ARG A 166 5.44 22.40 15.24
CA ARG A 166 4.57 23.57 15.03
C ARG A 166 5.36 24.87 14.88
N ASP A 167 6.32 25.10 15.76
CA ASP A 167 7.10 26.35 15.78
C ASP A 167 8.04 26.47 14.56
N ASN A 168 8.47 25.32 14.02
CA ASN A 168 9.36 25.22 12.87
C ASN A 168 8.63 24.80 11.57
N PHE A 169 7.30 24.82 11.55
CA PHE A 169 6.52 24.25 10.45
C PHE A 169 6.78 24.98 9.12
N LYS A 170 6.98 26.30 9.15
CA LYS A 170 7.35 27.07 7.96
C LYS A 170 8.67 26.58 7.34
N LYS A 171 9.67 26.34 8.18
CA LYS A 171 10.97 25.78 7.75
C LYS A 171 10.77 24.36 7.21
N LEU A 172 9.93 23.55 7.86
CA LEU A 172 9.64 22.21 7.39
C LEU A 172 9.04 22.21 5.98
N THR A 173 8.04 23.06 5.71
CA THR A 173 7.43 23.19 4.38
C THR A 173 8.45 23.62 3.31
N GLU A 174 9.36 24.53 3.64
CA GLU A 174 10.38 25.00 2.71
C GLU A 174 11.40 23.90 2.38
N VAL A 175 11.91 23.20 3.41
CA VAL A 175 12.88 22.12 3.26
C VAL A 175 12.27 20.89 2.57
N THR A 176 10.99 20.61 2.80
CA THR A 176 10.27 19.46 2.21
C THR A 176 9.60 19.77 0.88
N SER A 177 9.79 20.98 0.35
CA SER A 177 9.27 21.36 -0.97
C SER A 177 9.82 20.47 -2.08
N GLU A 178 8.99 20.20 -3.10
CA GLU A 178 9.40 19.38 -4.26
C GLU A 178 10.64 19.93 -4.95
N SER A 179 10.76 21.26 -5.05
CA SER A 179 11.93 21.93 -5.65
C SER A 179 13.24 21.66 -4.93
N ASN A 180 13.20 21.34 -3.63
CA ASN A 180 14.38 21.07 -2.81
C ASN A 180 14.63 19.58 -2.60
N THR A 181 13.56 18.78 -2.51
CA THR A 181 13.64 17.35 -2.18
C THR A 181 13.83 16.46 -3.40
N ILE A 182 13.43 16.90 -4.60
CA ILE A 182 13.64 16.14 -5.85
C ILE A 182 15.06 16.37 -6.35
N SER A 183 15.72 15.29 -6.75
CA SER A 183 17.09 15.35 -7.25
C SER A 183 17.16 16.10 -8.59
N PRO A 184 18.28 16.78 -8.91
CA PRO A 184 18.43 17.52 -10.17
C PRO A 184 18.25 16.67 -11.45
N ASP A 185 18.41 15.35 -11.37
CA ASP A 185 18.18 14.39 -12.45
C ASP A 185 16.75 13.79 -12.44
N GLY A 186 15.92 14.18 -11.49
CA GLY A 186 14.53 13.73 -11.34
C GLY A 186 14.37 12.25 -10.94
N GLN A 187 15.44 11.57 -10.56
CA GLN A 187 15.42 10.13 -10.26
C GLN A 187 15.05 9.82 -8.80
N TYR A 188 15.37 10.72 -7.88
CA TYR A 188 15.31 10.48 -6.44
C TYR A 188 14.60 11.61 -5.69
N GLN A 189 14.02 11.26 -4.55
CA GLN A 189 13.41 12.21 -3.63
C GLN A 189 13.94 11.99 -2.22
N ILE A 190 14.21 13.08 -1.51
CA ILE A 190 14.53 13.07 -0.07
C ILE A 190 13.22 13.08 0.72
N ILE A 191 13.06 12.13 1.63
CA ILE A 191 11.95 12.06 2.58
C ILE A 191 12.49 12.14 4.00
N LEU A 192 11.88 13.01 4.80
CA LEU A 192 12.13 13.14 6.22
C LEU A 192 11.11 12.32 7.01
N TYR A 193 11.57 11.53 7.97
CA TYR A 193 10.72 10.76 8.87
C TYR A 193 10.97 11.15 10.32
N ASP A 194 9.91 11.48 11.05
CA ASP A 194 9.90 11.48 12.52
C ASP A 194 9.74 10.05 12.99
N VAL A 195 10.72 9.53 13.73
CA VAL A 195 10.68 8.17 14.25
C VAL A 195 10.45 8.22 15.74
N LYS A 196 9.30 7.74 16.16
CA LYS A 196 8.96 7.54 17.57
C LYS A 196 9.29 6.11 17.95
N ASP A 197 10.23 5.93 18.87
CA ASP A 197 10.59 4.62 19.43
C ASP A 197 10.53 4.68 20.97
N SER A 198 10.78 3.55 21.64
CA SER A 198 10.75 3.40 23.10
C SER A 198 11.77 4.27 23.85
N ASP A 199 12.75 4.83 23.14
CA ASP A 199 13.76 5.75 23.68
C ASP A 199 13.34 7.23 23.51
N LYS A 200 14.15 8.04 22.81
CA LYS A 200 13.92 9.47 22.56
C LYS A 200 13.31 9.74 21.18
N GLY A 201 13.29 8.73 20.30
CA GLY A 201 13.02 8.90 18.88
C GLY A 201 14.11 9.70 18.16
N ALA A 202 14.02 9.77 16.83
CA ALA A 202 14.98 10.49 15.99
C ALA A 202 14.34 10.97 14.70
N VAL A 203 14.95 11.96 14.05
CA VAL A 203 14.62 12.32 12.66
C VAL A 203 15.53 11.54 11.72
N LYS A 204 14.93 10.77 10.81
CA LYS A 204 15.62 10.05 9.74
C LYS A 204 15.53 10.83 8.43
N ILE A 205 16.66 10.91 7.73
CA ILE A 205 16.75 11.43 6.37
C ILE A 205 16.91 10.22 5.45
N CYS A 206 15.99 10.04 4.52
CA CYS A 206 15.97 8.90 3.62
C CYS A 206 15.85 9.37 2.17
N VAL A 207 16.37 8.54 1.26
CA VAL A 207 16.23 8.74 -0.17
C VAL A 207 15.43 7.58 -0.75
N VAL A 208 14.44 7.92 -1.58
CA VAL A 208 13.59 6.98 -2.31
C VAL A 208 13.63 7.31 -3.81
N PRO A 209 13.34 6.36 -4.71
CA PRO A 209 13.14 6.66 -6.13
C PRO A 209 11.87 7.50 -6.32
N TYR A 210 11.91 8.47 -7.25
CA TYR A 210 10.79 9.36 -7.55
C TYR A 210 10.12 9.05 -8.90
N ASN A 211 10.92 8.70 -9.91
CA ASN A 211 10.41 8.48 -11.28
C ASN A 211 9.78 7.10 -11.53
N GLN A 212 9.54 6.32 -10.47
CA GLN A 212 8.97 4.97 -10.56
C GLN A 212 7.50 4.95 -10.12
N ASP A 213 6.93 6.11 -9.79
CA ASP A 213 5.54 6.24 -9.37
C ASP A 213 4.60 6.18 -10.60
N ILE A 214 3.49 5.46 -10.45
CA ILE A 214 2.47 5.36 -11.51
C ILE A 214 1.25 6.16 -11.08
N GLU A 215 1.02 7.28 -11.76
CA GLU A 215 -0.15 8.12 -11.55
C GLU A 215 -1.37 7.58 -12.29
N LEU A 216 -2.45 7.30 -11.55
CA LEU A 216 -3.74 6.91 -12.11
C LEU A 216 -4.81 7.92 -11.73
N LYS A 217 -5.98 7.81 -12.37
CA LYS A 217 -7.08 8.77 -12.21
C LYS A 217 -7.62 8.88 -10.77
N PHE A 218 -7.50 7.83 -9.96
CA PHE A 218 -8.07 7.80 -8.61
C PHE A 218 -7.01 7.63 -7.50
N PHE A 219 -5.85 7.08 -7.83
CA PHE A 219 -4.79 6.79 -6.89
C PHE A 219 -3.43 6.86 -7.59
N THR A 220 -2.38 7.03 -6.81
CA THR A 220 -0.99 6.94 -7.27
C THR A 220 -0.38 5.70 -6.63
N LEU A 221 0.30 4.91 -7.45
CA LEU A 221 1.07 3.76 -6.98
C LEU A 221 2.50 4.23 -6.70
N LYS A 222 2.82 4.40 -5.43
CA LYS A 222 4.14 4.82 -4.94
C LYS A 222 5.07 3.62 -4.85
N GLN A 223 6.30 3.74 -5.34
CA GLN A 223 7.26 2.63 -5.29
C GLN A 223 7.58 2.23 -3.84
N LYS A 224 7.25 0.99 -3.48
CA LYS A 224 7.51 0.40 -2.17
C LYS A 224 8.83 -0.38 -2.14
N GLY A 225 9.45 -0.52 -0.97
CA GLY A 225 10.55 -1.45 -0.75
C GLY A 225 11.95 -0.95 -1.14
N ILE A 226 12.11 0.29 -1.61
CA ILE A 226 13.42 0.86 -1.96
C ILE A 226 13.65 2.13 -1.14
N LYS A 227 14.46 2.03 -0.08
CA LYS A 227 14.74 3.13 0.84
C LYS A 227 16.20 3.11 1.28
N LYS A 228 16.92 4.21 1.05
CA LYS A 228 18.29 4.38 1.57
C LYS A 228 18.30 5.39 2.71
N THR A 229 18.64 4.93 3.91
CA THR A 229 18.81 5.81 5.07
C THR A 229 20.15 6.53 4.97
N ILE A 230 20.11 7.86 4.92
CA ILE A 230 21.30 8.72 4.87
C ILE A 230 21.77 9.08 6.28
N SER A 231 20.82 9.40 7.16
CA SER A 231 21.09 9.67 8.57
C SER A 231 19.90 9.26 9.42
N ASN A 232 20.18 8.73 10.62
CA ASN A 232 19.21 8.41 11.66
C ASN A 232 19.50 9.13 12.98
N LYS A 233 20.36 10.15 12.94
CA LYS A 233 20.87 10.85 14.14
C LYS A 233 20.19 12.20 14.38
N GLY A 234 19.13 12.52 13.63
CA GLY A 234 18.42 13.79 13.82
C GLY A 234 17.68 13.83 15.16
N ILE A 235 17.54 15.04 15.72
CA ILE A 235 16.86 15.25 16.99
C ILE A 235 15.38 15.52 16.72
N ARG A 236 14.52 14.79 17.41
CA ARG A 236 13.06 14.94 17.30
C ARG A 236 12.62 16.38 17.63
N GLY A 237 11.74 16.96 16.83
CA GLY A 237 11.28 18.35 16.96
C GLY A 237 12.19 19.40 16.30
N THR A 238 13.38 18.99 15.84
CA THR A 238 14.27 19.86 15.06
C THR A 238 14.13 19.53 13.58
N VAL A 239 13.97 20.57 12.74
CA VAL A 239 13.90 20.39 11.29
C VAL A 239 15.33 20.45 10.72
N PRO A 240 15.86 19.33 10.18
CA PRO A 240 17.17 19.33 9.55
C PRO A 240 17.12 20.13 8.25
N ASP A 241 18.25 20.73 7.87
CA ASP A 241 18.41 21.26 6.52
C ASP A 241 18.84 20.11 5.62
N VAL A 242 18.18 19.96 4.47
CA VAL A 242 18.54 18.96 3.47
C VAL A 242 18.49 19.59 2.09
N GLY A 243 19.31 19.09 1.17
CA GLY A 243 19.33 19.50 -0.22
C GLY A 243 20.22 18.60 -1.06
N TRP A 244 20.17 18.79 -2.38
CA TRP A 244 20.99 18.05 -3.32
C TRP A 244 22.22 18.85 -3.75
N VAL A 245 23.37 18.18 -3.81
CA VAL A 245 24.60 18.73 -4.36
C VAL A 245 25.19 17.72 -5.35
N LYS A 246 25.66 18.22 -6.49
CA LYS A 246 26.40 17.44 -7.47
C LYS A 246 27.87 17.82 -7.38
N GLU A 247 28.69 16.89 -6.92
CA GLU A 247 30.14 17.07 -6.76
C GLU A 247 30.84 15.98 -7.58
N ASP A 248 31.75 16.38 -8.47
CA ASP A 248 32.50 15.48 -9.35
C ASP A 248 31.62 14.52 -10.19
N GLY A 249 30.43 14.98 -10.60
CA GLY A 249 29.47 14.17 -11.36
C GLY A 249 28.66 13.18 -10.51
N VAL A 250 28.94 13.07 -9.21
CA VAL A 250 28.24 12.20 -8.25
C VAL A 250 27.15 12.99 -7.51
N LEU A 251 25.92 12.46 -7.50
CA LEU A 251 24.84 13.00 -6.68
C LEU A 251 25.07 12.67 -5.20
N LYS A 252 25.03 13.72 -4.37
CA LYS A 252 25.13 13.64 -2.91
C LYS A 252 23.96 14.37 -2.27
N VAL A 253 23.43 13.80 -1.19
CA VAL A 253 22.53 14.51 -0.28
C VAL A 253 23.38 15.27 0.71
N GLN A 254 23.22 16.59 0.72
CA GLN A 254 23.81 17.47 1.71
C GLN A 254 22.80 17.71 2.82
N TYR A 255 23.21 17.56 4.07
CA TYR A 255 22.33 17.74 5.21
C TYR A 255 23.04 18.29 6.44
N ARG A 256 22.26 18.98 7.27
CA ARG A 256 22.65 19.48 8.59
C ARG A 256 21.53 19.17 9.58
N LEU A 257 21.85 18.46 10.67
CA LEU A 257 20.85 17.92 11.58
C LEU A 257 20.30 18.96 12.57
N SER A 258 21.12 19.92 12.97
CA SER A 258 20.76 21.08 13.78
C SER A 258 21.64 22.27 13.38
N GLU A 259 21.25 23.50 13.72
CA GLU A 259 22.02 24.70 13.35
C GLU A 259 23.45 24.71 13.92
N ALA A 260 23.68 23.98 15.01
CA ALA A 260 24.99 23.81 15.64
C ALA A 260 25.85 22.70 15.02
N ASP A 261 25.28 21.86 14.14
CA ASP A 261 25.99 20.76 13.50
C ASP A 261 26.68 21.19 12.19
N ASP A 262 27.79 20.52 11.89
CA ASP A 262 28.49 20.67 10.61
C ASP A 262 27.65 20.13 9.44
N LEU A 263 27.82 20.77 8.29
CA LEU A 263 27.22 20.36 7.03
C LEU A 263 27.87 19.06 6.54
N ARG A 264 27.08 18.00 6.35
CA ARG A 264 27.54 16.69 5.89
C ARG A 264 27.01 16.40 4.49
N ALA A 265 27.73 15.58 3.73
CA ALA A 265 27.30 15.11 2.43
C ALA A 265 27.45 13.59 2.33
N THR A 266 26.51 12.91 1.66
CA THR A 266 26.53 11.45 1.49
C THR A 266 26.08 11.07 0.09
N SER A 267 26.80 10.14 -0.57
CA SER A 267 26.50 9.76 -1.96
C SER A 267 25.33 8.79 -2.11
N VAL A 268 24.61 8.94 -3.22
CA VAL A 268 23.42 8.14 -3.57
C VAL A 268 23.71 7.16 -4.73
N THR A 269 24.97 6.97 -5.12
CA THR A 269 25.40 6.20 -6.30
C THR A 269 24.90 4.75 -6.37
N THR A 270 24.55 4.14 -5.25
CA THR A 270 23.94 2.80 -5.22
C THR A 270 22.75 2.82 -4.28
N MET A 271 21.57 2.49 -4.83
CA MET A 271 20.35 2.24 -4.08
C MET A 271 20.28 0.74 -3.73
N PRO A 272 19.66 0.38 -2.59
CA PRO A 272 19.44 -1.01 -2.24
C PRO A 272 18.43 -1.68 -3.19
N ASP A 273 18.52 -3.00 -3.31
CA ASP A 273 17.53 -3.80 -4.02
C ASP A 273 16.16 -3.72 -3.34
N LYS A 274 15.10 -3.95 -4.12
CA LYS A 274 13.71 -3.88 -3.63
C LYS A 274 13.45 -4.96 -2.58
N GLN A 275 13.08 -4.53 -1.37
CA GLN A 275 12.66 -5.39 -0.29
C GLN A 275 11.17 -5.72 -0.42
N TYR A 276 10.86 -6.94 -0.88
CA TYR A 276 9.50 -7.41 -1.07
C TYR A 276 8.79 -7.76 0.25
N PHE A 277 9.53 -8.04 1.32
CA PHE A 277 8.96 -8.45 2.61
C PHE A 277 8.80 -7.30 3.61
N GLN A 278 8.88 -6.05 3.14
CA GLN A 278 8.67 -4.87 3.98
C GLN A 278 7.30 -4.88 4.67
N PHE A 279 6.27 -5.47 4.04
CA PHE A 279 4.94 -5.62 4.64
C PHE A 279 4.90 -6.54 5.88
N LEU A 280 5.93 -7.36 6.09
CA LEU A 280 6.12 -8.20 7.28
C LEU A 280 7.02 -7.53 8.34
N GLY A 281 7.37 -6.26 8.13
CA GLY A 281 8.30 -5.52 9.00
C GLY A 281 9.78 -5.81 8.73
N ILE A 282 10.12 -6.59 7.70
CA ILE A 282 11.51 -6.89 7.35
C ILE A 282 12.10 -5.71 6.58
N GLN A 283 13.05 -4.99 7.18
CA GLN A 283 13.80 -3.88 6.56
C GLN A 283 15.10 -4.38 5.93
#